data_AF-A0A2T7KGD2-F1
#
_entry.id   AF-A0A2T7KGD2-F1
#
_cell.length_a   1.000
_cell.length_b   1.000
_cell.length_c   1.000
_cell.angle_alpha   90.00
_cell.angle_beta   90.00
_cell.angle_gamma   90.00
#
_symmetry.space_group_name_H-M   'P 1'
#
loop_
_entity.id
_entity.type
_entity.pdbx_description
1 polymer ?
#
loop_
_entity_poly.entity_id
_entity_poly.type
_entity_poly.pdbx_seq_one_letter_code
_entity_poly.pdbx_strand_id
1 'polypeptide(L)'
;MTPKQYGAPSVRQLSAVVDGMVGTVSEGRVRQLRMVVDMFDRAVGRQEMPQRSARSAQQLFTSAALRPFWELAAAGELRHWEKDVGKPLPVTTLRVVRNCLEMLAGRVLPEGRRVGLPELEVPELKPTVDGRSLAALYRGLVDLAGRGPLERDGTALSVEDRTRLLAMVAVLLDAGPRSGEMAAQSLADLAPGLAAVGVRRRAQKRDEARVGEVAAVTGLHPSTVAKVLSGLGHDRSLATEARVLEAAAALGPVPEVEWFELRKGSQVAVRRWLEVRERLVSEDVPLTGQRTALWVTLTPSKAGPIGIPLRPQGLRQAYARGITALNWVMAGQYGWEPFPTTMEQVRRSVDVVPLLEPPAGV
;
A
#
# COMPACT_ATOMS: atom_id res chain seq x y z
N MET A 1 8.18 -7.03 -22.44
CA MET A 1 9.45 -6.53 -21.86
C MET A 1 10.57 -7.42 -22.37
N THR A 2 11.53 -6.86 -23.09
CA THR A 2 12.71 -7.60 -23.55
C THR A 2 13.50 -8.13 -22.34
N PRO A 3 13.96 -9.39 -22.34
CA PRO A 3 14.74 -9.92 -21.23
C PRO A 3 16.03 -9.11 -21.07
N LYS A 4 16.26 -8.57 -19.87
CA LYS A 4 17.51 -7.88 -19.55
C LYS A 4 18.63 -8.92 -19.48
N GLN A 5 19.74 -8.70 -20.18
CA GLN A 5 20.90 -9.56 -20.12
C GLN A 5 21.77 -9.19 -18.91
N TYR A 6 21.95 -10.13 -17.98
CA TYR A 6 22.82 -9.96 -16.82
C TYR A 6 24.20 -10.57 -17.08
N GLY A 7 25.26 -9.88 -16.66
CA GLY A 7 26.65 -10.26 -16.95
C GLY A 7 27.12 -11.50 -16.20
N ALA A 8 26.81 -11.60 -14.91
CA ALA A 8 27.28 -12.69 -14.06
C ALA A 8 26.35 -13.93 -14.11
N PRO A 9 26.91 -15.17 -14.19
CA PRO A 9 26.12 -16.41 -14.12
C PRO A 9 25.19 -16.49 -12.91
N SER A 10 25.67 -16.12 -11.73
CA SER A 10 24.87 -16.11 -10.50
C SER A 10 23.64 -15.21 -10.57
N VAL A 11 23.77 -14.04 -11.19
CA VAL A 11 22.69 -13.06 -11.35
C VAL A 11 21.68 -13.53 -12.39
N ARG A 12 22.13 -14.16 -13.49
CA ARG A 12 21.23 -14.81 -14.45
C ARG A 12 20.40 -15.91 -13.81
N GLN A 13 21.02 -16.77 -13.02
CA GLN A 13 20.32 -17.82 -12.26
C GLN A 13 19.29 -17.22 -11.29
N LEU A 14 19.67 -16.15 -10.58
CA LEU A 14 18.76 -15.46 -9.67
C LEU A 14 17.57 -14.81 -10.42
N SER A 15 17.81 -14.23 -11.60
CA SER A 15 16.73 -13.70 -12.45
C SER A 15 15.76 -14.81 -12.89
N ALA A 16 16.27 -15.97 -13.29
CA ALA A 16 15.43 -17.11 -13.67
C ALA A 16 14.54 -17.58 -12.52
N VAL A 17 15.05 -17.55 -11.28
CA VAL A 17 14.25 -17.82 -10.07
C VAL A 17 13.10 -16.81 -9.93
N VAL A 18 13.37 -15.52 -10.14
CA VAL A 18 12.33 -14.47 -10.10
C VAL A 18 11.29 -14.65 -11.20
N ASP A 19 11.70 -15.03 -12.40
CA ASP A 19 10.77 -15.29 -13.50
C ASP A 19 9.88 -16.51 -13.19
N GLY A 20 10.42 -17.56 -12.56
CA GLY A 20 9.63 -18.69 -12.04
C GLY A 20 8.69 -18.34 -10.88
N MET A 21 8.81 -17.15 -10.28
CA MET A 21 7.89 -16.65 -9.26
C MET A 21 6.74 -15.82 -9.84
N VAL A 22 6.78 -15.45 -11.13
CA VAL A 22 5.70 -14.71 -11.78
C VAL A 22 4.40 -15.52 -11.71
N GLY A 23 3.31 -14.87 -11.29
CA GLY A 23 2.02 -15.53 -11.05
C GLY A 23 1.85 -16.10 -9.63
N THR A 24 2.94 -16.41 -8.93
CA THR A 24 2.88 -16.84 -7.50
C THR A 24 2.93 -15.67 -6.52
N VAL A 25 3.46 -14.52 -6.94
CA VAL A 25 3.53 -13.28 -6.15
C VAL A 25 2.96 -12.10 -6.93
N SER A 26 2.53 -11.06 -6.21
CA SER A 26 1.99 -9.84 -6.84
C SER A 26 3.00 -9.16 -7.79
N GLU A 27 2.52 -8.46 -8.82
CA GLU A 27 3.37 -7.70 -9.75
C GLU A 27 4.26 -6.67 -9.05
N GLY A 28 3.76 -6.05 -7.98
CA GLY A 28 4.55 -5.15 -7.14
C GLY A 28 5.74 -5.88 -6.51
N ARG A 29 5.52 -7.10 -6.04
CA ARG A 29 6.58 -7.94 -5.48
C ARG A 29 7.58 -8.40 -6.54
N VAL A 30 7.13 -8.79 -7.73
CA VAL A 30 8.03 -9.13 -8.85
C VAL A 30 8.96 -7.95 -9.16
N ARG A 31 8.43 -6.72 -9.20
CA ARG A 31 9.26 -5.53 -9.40
C ARG A 31 10.30 -5.31 -8.30
N GLN A 32 9.94 -5.54 -7.04
CA GLN A 32 10.88 -5.45 -5.91
C GLN A 32 11.96 -6.54 -5.97
N LEU A 33 11.60 -7.77 -6.36
CA LEU A 33 12.56 -8.85 -6.55
C LEU A 33 13.53 -8.51 -7.69
N ARG A 34 13.03 -8.02 -8.83
CA ARG A 34 13.87 -7.57 -9.95
C ARG A 34 14.79 -6.42 -9.56
N MET A 35 14.32 -5.48 -8.73
CA MET A 35 15.17 -4.43 -8.18
C MET A 35 16.36 -5.01 -7.39
N VAL A 36 16.15 -6.06 -6.57
CA VAL A 36 17.25 -6.71 -5.83
C VAL A 36 18.19 -7.48 -6.75
N VAL A 37 17.68 -8.15 -7.79
CA VAL A 37 18.52 -8.78 -8.83
C VAL A 37 19.41 -7.74 -9.51
N ASP A 38 18.84 -6.58 -9.87
CA ASP A 38 19.58 -5.47 -10.45
C ASP A 38 20.65 -4.89 -9.50
N MET A 39 20.41 -4.92 -8.17
CA MET A 39 21.41 -4.53 -7.19
C MET A 39 22.56 -5.55 -7.14
N PHE A 40 22.27 -6.85 -7.22
CA PHE A 40 23.30 -7.88 -7.31
C PHE A 40 24.11 -7.76 -8.60
N ASP A 41 23.47 -7.47 -9.73
CA ASP A 41 24.15 -7.21 -11.00
C ASP A 41 25.19 -6.08 -10.89
N ARG A 42 24.86 -5.01 -10.16
CA ARG A 42 25.78 -3.89 -9.89
C ARG A 42 26.84 -4.19 -8.83
N ALA A 43 26.59 -5.14 -7.94
CA ALA A 43 27.52 -5.50 -6.87
C ALA A 43 28.55 -6.52 -7.34
N VAL A 44 28.12 -7.56 -8.08
CA VAL A 44 29.00 -8.63 -8.52
C VAL A 44 30.06 -8.09 -9.47
N GLY A 45 31.33 -8.34 -9.16
CA GLY A 45 32.49 -7.81 -9.90
C GLY A 45 33.14 -6.60 -9.22
N ARG A 46 32.52 -6.02 -8.19
CA ARG A 46 33.18 -5.04 -7.32
C ARG A 46 34.21 -5.71 -6.39
N GLN A 47 35.21 -4.95 -5.94
CA GLN A 47 36.32 -5.46 -5.13
C GLN A 47 35.86 -5.96 -3.75
N GLU A 48 34.81 -5.37 -3.20
CA GLU A 48 34.20 -5.71 -1.92
C GLU A 48 33.45 -7.05 -1.98
N MET A 49 33.06 -7.49 -3.18
CA MET A 49 32.32 -8.74 -3.38
C MET A 49 33.29 -9.92 -3.60
N PRO A 50 33.08 -11.07 -2.94
CA PRO A 50 33.88 -12.25 -3.19
C PRO A 50 33.80 -12.70 -4.66
N GLN A 51 34.92 -13.04 -5.29
CA GLN A 51 34.93 -13.52 -6.69
C GLN A 51 34.01 -14.75 -6.92
N ARG A 52 33.89 -15.61 -5.90
CA ARG A 52 32.99 -16.78 -5.94
C ARG A 52 31.51 -16.41 -6.10
N SER A 53 31.11 -15.20 -5.72
CA SER A 53 29.74 -14.71 -5.82
C SER A 53 29.24 -14.61 -7.27
N ALA A 54 30.13 -14.56 -8.27
CA ALA A 54 29.74 -14.59 -9.68
C ALA A 54 29.33 -15.99 -10.19
N ARG A 55 29.70 -17.07 -9.49
CA ARG A 55 29.64 -18.44 -10.03
C ARG A 55 28.25 -19.05 -10.02
N SER A 56 27.50 -18.91 -8.92
CA SER A 56 26.13 -19.42 -8.79
C SER A 56 25.27 -18.58 -7.87
N ALA A 57 23.94 -18.68 -8.01
CA ALA A 57 23.01 -17.93 -7.16
C ALA A 57 23.20 -18.26 -5.68
N GLN A 58 23.53 -19.52 -5.31
CA GLN A 58 23.77 -19.89 -3.91
C GLN A 58 24.93 -19.10 -3.29
N GLN A 59 25.95 -18.76 -4.07
CA GLN A 59 27.12 -18.03 -3.57
C GLN A 59 26.77 -16.58 -3.15
N LEU A 60 25.71 -16.00 -3.73
CA LEU A 60 25.20 -14.68 -3.35
C LEU A 60 24.61 -14.66 -1.93
N PHE A 61 24.14 -15.81 -1.43
CA PHE A 61 23.51 -15.95 -0.12
C PHE A 61 24.47 -16.46 0.97
N THR A 62 25.77 -16.44 0.70
CA THR A 62 26.79 -16.70 1.73
C THR A 62 26.97 -15.46 2.61
N SER A 63 27.33 -15.64 3.90
CA SER A 63 27.59 -14.52 4.81
C SER A 63 28.65 -13.54 4.26
N ALA A 64 29.70 -14.09 3.65
CA ALA A 64 30.77 -13.32 3.02
C ALA A 64 30.32 -12.48 1.81
N ALA A 65 29.22 -12.85 1.14
CA ALA A 65 28.66 -12.09 0.02
C ALA A 65 27.54 -11.14 0.48
N LEU A 66 26.68 -11.59 1.41
CA LEU A 66 25.54 -10.81 1.89
C LEU A 66 25.98 -9.59 2.70
N ARG A 67 27.05 -9.69 3.49
CA ARG A 67 27.55 -8.57 4.28
C ARG A 67 28.00 -7.38 3.41
N PRO A 68 28.97 -7.53 2.49
CA PRO A 68 29.39 -6.43 1.62
C PRO A 68 28.25 -5.97 0.69
N PHE A 69 27.41 -6.89 0.20
CA PHE A 69 26.21 -6.51 -0.56
C PHE A 69 25.30 -5.57 0.25
N TRP A 70 25.05 -5.90 1.52
CA TRP A 70 24.21 -5.11 2.38
C TRP A 70 24.81 -3.73 2.69
N GLU A 71 26.11 -3.68 2.97
CA GLU A 71 26.84 -2.42 3.22
C GLU A 71 26.76 -1.50 2.00
N LEU A 72 27.02 -2.04 0.80
CA LEU A 72 26.87 -1.31 -0.48
C LEU A 72 25.42 -0.87 -0.73
N ALA A 73 24.45 -1.72 -0.45
CA ALA A 73 23.03 -1.38 -0.58
C ALA A 73 22.65 -0.23 0.36
N ALA A 74 23.00 -0.34 1.64
CA ALA A 74 22.70 0.65 2.67
C ALA A 74 23.32 2.02 2.37
N ALA A 75 24.57 2.04 1.91
CA ALA A 75 25.26 3.26 1.46
C ALA A 75 24.63 3.88 0.19
N GLY A 76 23.78 3.15 -0.53
CA GLY A 76 23.18 3.63 -1.78
C GLY A 76 24.09 3.45 -2.99
N GLU A 77 25.16 2.67 -2.87
CA GLU A 77 26.12 2.42 -3.95
C GLU A 77 25.54 1.57 -5.09
N LEU A 78 24.43 0.88 -4.81
CA LEU A 78 23.75 -0.03 -5.75
C LEU A 78 22.48 0.60 -6.38
N ARG A 79 22.33 1.93 -6.32
CA ARG A 79 21.21 2.66 -6.91
C ARG A 79 21.18 2.51 -8.43
N HIS A 80 19.98 2.53 -9.01
CA HIS A 80 19.81 2.42 -10.47
C HIS A 80 20.18 3.71 -11.19
N TRP A 81 19.79 4.86 -10.63
CA TRP A 81 20.06 6.18 -11.20
C TRP A 81 21.41 6.69 -10.69
N GLU A 82 22.30 7.04 -11.60
CA GLU A 82 23.65 7.53 -11.28
C GLU A 82 23.63 8.73 -10.33
N LYS A 83 22.72 9.69 -10.54
CA LYS A 83 22.51 10.86 -9.67
C LYS A 83 22.12 10.54 -8.22
N ASP A 84 21.72 9.30 -7.94
CA ASP A 84 21.31 8.83 -6.61
C ASP A 84 22.33 7.88 -5.98
N VAL A 85 23.40 7.50 -6.70
CA VAL A 85 24.50 6.70 -6.16
C VAL A 85 25.16 7.46 -5.00
N GLY A 86 25.51 6.75 -3.94
CA GLY A 86 26.02 7.31 -2.69
C GLY A 86 24.98 7.94 -1.78
N LYS A 87 23.68 7.98 -2.17
CA LYS A 87 22.59 8.40 -1.28
C LYS A 87 22.04 7.20 -0.51
N PRO A 88 22.19 7.15 0.82
CA PRO A 88 21.78 6.01 1.63
C PRO A 88 20.34 5.58 1.36
N LEU A 89 20.09 4.27 1.39
CA LEU A 89 18.72 3.76 1.25
C LEU A 89 17.92 4.06 2.52
N PRO A 90 16.69 4.58 2.41
CA PRO A 90 15.80 4.70 3.55
C PRO A 90 15.57 3.33 4.21
N VAL A 91 15.42 3.30 5.54
CA VAL A 91 15.18 2.06 6.33
C VAL A 91 14.00 1.25 5.77
N THR A 92 12.96 1.93 5.28
CA THR A 92 11.80 1.28 4.65
C THR A 92 12.17 0.52 3.36
N THR A 93 13.08 1.06 2.55
CA THR A 93 13.59 0.37 1.36
C THR A 93 14.53 -0.77 1.74
N LEU A 94 15.37 -0.60 2.76
CA LEU A 94 16.22 -1.68 3.28
C LEU A 94 15.39 -2.86 3.80
N ARG A 95 14.23 -2.61 4.43
CA ARG A 95 13.27 -3.66 4.80
C ARG A 95 12.76 -4.42 3.59
N VAL A 96 12.44 -3.72 2.50
CA VAL A 96 12.01 -4.38 1.24
C VAL A 96 13.14 -5.25 0.69
N VAL A 97 14.38 -4.75 0.66
CA VAL A 97 15.55 -5.50 0.21
C VAL A 97 15.74 -6.75 1.07
N ARG A 98 15.72 -6.62 2.41
CA ARG A 98 15.81 -7.74 3.36
C ARG A 98 14.76 -8.82 3.07
N ASN A 99 13.49 -8.43 2.97
CA ASN A 99 12.40 -9.38 2.73
C ASN A 99 12.56 -10.09 1.38
N CYS A 100 12.98 -9.36 0.34
CA CYS A 100 13.29 -9.94 -0.96
C CYS A 100 14.48 -10.92 -0.91
N LEU A 101 15.54 -10.60 -0.14
CA LEU A 101 16.65 -11.53 0.09
C LEU A 101 16.19 -12.82 0.77
N GLU A 102 15.32 -12.71 1.77
CA GLU A 102 14.77 -13.86 2.49
C GLU A 102 13.96 -14.78 1.55
N MET A 103 13.06 -14.21 0.74
CA MET A 103 12.29 -14.98 -0.24
C MET A 103 13.18 -15.64 -1.30
N LEU A 104 14.18 -14.92 -1.82
CA LEU A 104 15.09 -15.47 -2.82
C LEU A 104 15.97 -16.58 -2.22
N ALA A 105 16.45 -16.40 -0.99
CA ALA A 105 17.23 -17.40 -0.29
C ALA A 105 16.43 -18.71 -0.13
N GLY A 106 15.15 -18.63 0.24
CA GLY A 106 14.26 -19.79 0.36
C GLY A 106 13.99 -20.53 -0.96
N ARG A 107 14.31 -19.93 -2.11
CA ARG A 107 14.20 -20.59 -3.43
C ARG A 107 15.53 -21.09 -3.98
N VAL A 108 16.63 -20.52 -3.52
CA VAL A 108 17.98 -20.79 -4.06
C VAL A 108 18.76 -21.76 -3.19
N LEU A 109 18.56 -21.72 -1.87
CA LEU A 109 19.26 -22.57 -0.92
C LEU A 109 18.53 -23.92 -0.74
N PRO A 110 19.27 -24.97 -0.34
CA PRO A 110 18.66 -26.24 0.05
C PRO A 110 17.64 -26.07 1.18
N GLU A 111 16.62 -26.93 1.21
CA GLU A 111 15.60 -26.93 2.25
C GLU A 111 16.21 -26.98 3.66
N GLY A 112 15.61 -26.23 4.59
CA GLY A 112 16.09 -26.10 5.98
C GLY A 112 17.26 -25.12 6.17
N ARG A 113 17.92 -24.66 5.11
CA ARG A 113 19.03 -23.70 5.24
C ARG A 113 18.51 -22.26 5.31
N ARG A 114 18.83 -21.56 6.41
CA ARG A 114 18.50 -20.14 6.62
C ARG A 114 19.68 -19.22 6.34
N VAL A 115 19.38 -17.98 6.00
CA VAL A 115 20.36 -16.90 5.85
C VAL A 115 20.30 -15.95 7.04
N GLY A 116 21.47 -15.56 7.55
CA GLY A 116 21.57 -14.47 8.51
C GLY A 116 21.44 -13.15 7.77
N LEU A 117 20.30 -12.47 7.93
CA LEU A 117 20.06 -11.15 7.37
C LEU A 117 20.12 -10.10 8.49
N PRO A 118 20.63 -8.88 8.23
CA PRO A 118 20.71 -7.83 9.23
C PRO A 118 19.36 -7.52 9.87
N GLU A 119 19.38 -7.28 11.16
CA GLU A 119 18.22 -6.76 11.88
C GLU A 119 18.08 -5.27 11.58
N LEU A 120 16.85 -4.84 11.32
CA LEU A 120 16.55 -3.45 11.03
C LEU A 120 15.62 -2.94 12.12
N GLU A 121 16.02 -1.84 12.75
CA GLU A 121 15.15 -1.12 13.68
C GLU A 121 13.77 -0.94 13.07
N VAL A 122 12.75 -1.26 13.88
CA VAL A 122 11.36 -1.01 13.50
C VAL A 122 11.14 0.48 13.64
N PRO A 123 10.88 1.22 12.54
CA PRO A 123 10.56 2.63 12.68
C PRO A 123 9.33 2.74 13.56
N GLU A 124 9.42 3.54 14.62
CA GLU A 124 8.25 3.85 15.43
C GLU A 124 7.17 4.44 14.52
N LEU A 125 5.99 3.87 14.63
CA LEU A 125 4.86 4.34 13.85
C LEU A 125 4.50 5.74 14.33
N LYS A 126 4.38 6.68 13.40
CA LYS A 126 3.87 8.02 13.71
C LYS A 126 2.53 7.91 14.47
N PRO A 127 2.28 8.84 15.42
CA PRO A 127 1.02 8.88 16.13
C PRO A 127 -0.15 9.02 15.15
N THR A 128 -1.26 8.39 15.53
CA THR A 128 -2.56 8.53 14.89
C THR A 128 -3.16 9.89 15.20
N VAL A 129 -4.13 10.30 14.39
CA VAL A 129 -4.89 11.52 14.58
C VAL A 129 -5.97 11.27 15.63
N ASP A 130 -6.27 12.24 16.49
CA ASP A 130 -7.35 12.11 17.47
C ASP A 130 -8.75 12.27 16.84
N GLY A 131 -9.79 11.81 17.54
CA GLY A 131 -11.17 11.85 17.03
C GLY A 131 -11.74 13.26 16.81
N ARG A 132 -11.34 14.28 17.59
CA ARG A 132 -11.80 15.66 17.38
C ARG A 132 -11.21 16.23 16.10
N SER A 133 -9.93 15.96 15.86
CA SER A 133 -9.27 16.30 14.62
C SER A 133 -9.98 15.64 13.44
N LEU A 134 -10.33 14.34 13.49
CA LEU A 134 -11.05 13.69 12.38
C LEU A 134 -12.40 14.36 12.05
N ALA A 135 -13.14 14.81 13.06
CA ALA A 135 -14.37 15.57 12.85
C ALA A 135 -14.10 16.98 12.27
N ALA A 136 -13.01 17.63 12.66
CA ALA A 136 -12.55 18.88 12.08
C ALA A 136 -12.12 18.72 10.61
N LEU A 137 -11.45 17.60 10.27
CA LEU A 137 -11.07 17.26 8.89
C LEU A 137 -12.29 17.20 7.97
N TYR A 138 -13.32 16.43 8.36
CA TYR A 138 -14.51 16.27 7.53
C TYR A 138 -15.23 17.61 7.33
N ARG A 139 -15.45 18.37 8.40
CA ARG A 139 -16.08 19.71 8.31
C ARG A 139 -15.26 20.68 7.46
N GLY A 140 -13.95 20.74 7.69
CA GLY A 140 -13.04 21.58 6.93
C GLY A 140 -13.06 21.23 5.44
N LEU A 141 -13.16 19.96 5.06
CA LEU A 141 -13.28 19.54 3.67
C LEU A 141 -14.64 19.85 3.04
N VAL A 142 -15.73 19.78 3.81
CA VAL A 142 -17.05 20.22 3.35
C VAL A 142 -17.02 21.72 3.06
N ASP A 143 -16.44 22.52 3.96
CA ASP A 143 -16.25 23.96 3.76
C ASP A 143 -15.35 24.23 2.55
N LEU A 144 -14.24 23.50 2.43
CA LEU A 144 -13.32 23.59 1.30
C LEU A 144 -14.05 23.33 -0.01
N ALA A 145 -14.85 22.27 -0.08
CA ALA A 145 -15.60 21.89 -1.28
C ALA A 145 -16.62 22.96 -1.69
N GLY A 146 -17.23 23.65 -0.72
CA GLY A 146 -18.19 24.74 -0.97
C GLY A 146 -17.57 26.11 -1.29
N ARG A 147 -16.33 26.37 -0.88
CA ARG A 147 -15.62 27.64 -1.17
C ARG A 147 -14.98 27.59 -2.56
N GLY A 148 -14.81 28.74 -3.21
CA GLY A 148 -14.32 28.90 -4.60
C GLY A 148 -12.91 28.34 -4.88
N PRO A 149 -12.36 28.47 -6.10
CA PRO A 149 -11.00 28.01 -6.43
C PRO A 149 -10.00 28.48 -5.37
N LEU A 150 -9.19 27.55 -4.88
CA LEU A 150 -8.15 27.84 -3.89
C LEU A 150 -6.82 27.87 -4.60
N GLU A 151 -6.21 29.03 -4.68
CA GLU A 151 -4.91 29.23 -5.30
C GLU A 151 -3.94 29.87 -4.32
N ARG A 152 -2.76 29.26 -4.17
CA ARG A 152 -1.60 29.88 -3.49
C ARG A 152 -0.31 29.19 -3.92
N ASP A 153 0.74 29.98 -4.09
CA ASP A 153 2.10 29.49 -4.36
C ASP A 153 2.13 28.50 -5.55
N GLY A 154 1.34 28.79 -6.60
CA GLY A 154 1.22 27.95 -7.81
C GLY A 154 0.41 26.66 -7.62
N THR A 155 -0.15 26.40 -6.43
CA THR A 155 -1.05 25.28 -6.17
C THR A 155 -2.49 25.75 -6.25
N ALA A 156 -3.19 25.33 -7.30
CA ALA A 156 -4.62 25.54 -7.48
C ALA A 156 -5.39 24.24 -7.18
N LEU A 157 -6.45 24.30 -6.38
CA LEU A 157 -7.45 23.24 -6.28
C LEU A 157 -8.72 23.66 -7.00
N SER A 158 -8.98 23.01 -8.14
CA SER A 158 -10.24 23.16 -8.87
C SER A 158 -11.42 22.59 -8.08
N VAL A 159 -12.64 22.87 -8.54
CA VAL A 159 -13.88 22.31 -7.96
C VAL A 159 -13.85 20.77 -8.01
N GLU A 160 -13.38 20.21 -9.12
CA GLU A 160 -13.21 18.76 -9.33
C GLU A 160 -12.21 18.17 -8.34
N ASP A 161 -11.10 18.87 -8.09
CA ASP A 161 -10.07 18.45 -7.14
C ASP A 161 -10.61 18.35 -5.72
N ARG A 162 -11.34 19.38 -5.28
CA ARG A 162 -11.95 19.43 -3.95
C ARG A 162 -13.07 18.41 -3.80
N THR A 163 -13.87 18.22 -4.84
CA THR A 163 -14.96 17.24 -4.86
C THR A 163 -14.42 15.83 -4.76
N ARG A 164 -13.38 15.50 -5.54
CA ARG A 164 -12.66 14.21 -5.45
C ARG A 164 -12.05 14.01 -4.07
N LEU A 165 -11.36 15.02 -3.53
CA LEU A 165 -10.72 14.94 -2.22
C LEU A 165 -11.74 14.68 -1.11
N LEU A 166 -12.87 15.40 -1.12
CA LEU A 166 -13.94 15.20 -0.14
C LEU A 166 -14.47 13.76 -0.21
N ALA A 167 -14.74 13.24 -1.41
CA ALA A 167 -15.20 11.86 -1.59
C ALA A 167 -14.15 10.83 -1.12
N MET A 168 -12.86 11.03 -1.46
CA MET A 168 -11.77 10.18 -1.00
C MET A 168 -11.69 10.14 0.52
N VAL A 169 -11.78 11.30 1.19
CA VAL A 169 -11.72 11.36 2.65
C VAL A 169 -12.96 10.77 3.29
N ALA A 170 -14.15 10.97 2.72
CA ALA A 170 -15.37 10.30 3.19
C ALA A 170 -15.22 8.77 3.19
N VAL A 171 -14.77 8.19 2.07
CA VAL A 171 -14.50 6.75 1.97
C VAL A 171 -13.36 6.33 2.92
N LEU A 172 -12.33 7.16 3.09
CA LEU A 172 -11.24 6.88 4.03
C LEU A 172 -11.76 6.78 5.48
N LEU A 173 -12.66 7.67 5.86
CA LEU A 173 -13.21 7.71 7.21
C LEU A 173 -14.21 6.58 7.48
N ASP A 174 -14.93 6.11 6.45
CA ASP A 174 -15.97 5.08 6.59
C ASP A 174 -15.43 3.65 6.43
N ALA A 175 -14.37 3.46 5.64
CA ALA A 175 -13.88 2.12 5.24
C ALA A 175 -12.39 1.87 5.52
N GLY A 176 -11.61 2.91 5.86
CA GLY A 176 -10.18 2.78 6.12
C GLY A 176 -9.35 2.03 5.07
N PRO A 177 -9.54 2.21 3.74
CA PRO A 177 -8.73 1.52 2.74
C PRO A 177 -7.30 2.09 2.71
N ARG A 178 -6.33 1.23 2.42
CA ARG A 178 -4.98 1.68 2.03
C ARG A 178 -5.04 2.40 0.69
N SER A 179 -4.06 3.27 0.39
CA SER A 179 -4.04 3.99 -0.90
C SER A 179 -4.07 3.08 -2.12
N GLY A 180 -3.51 1.87 -2.03
CA GLY A 180 -3.56 0.86 -3.09
C GLY A 180 -4.90 0.13 -3.21
N GLU A 181 -5.61 -0.03 -2.09
CA GLU A 181 -6.96 -0.62 -2.05
C GLU A 181 -7.98 0.39 -2.59
N MET A 182 -7.90 1.65 -2.15
CA MET A 182 -8.72 2.74 -2.66
C MET A 182 -8.49 2.94 -4.17
N ALA A 183 -7.23 2.96 -4.64
CA ALA A 183 -6.93 3.11 -6.07
C ALA A 183 -7.45 1.96 -6.94
N ALA A 184 -7.73 0.80 -6.35
CA ALA A 184 -8.29 -0.36 -7.05
C ALA A 184 -9.82 -0.40 -7.03
N GLN A 185 -10.50 0.54 -6.36
CA GLN A 185 -11.95 0.60 -6.32
C GLN A 185 -12.55 0.93 -7.69
N SER A 186 -13.68 0.31 -7.96
CA SER A 186 -14.49 0.43 -9.17
C SER A 186 -15.92 0.81 -8.81
N LEU A 187 -16.73 1.13 -9.82
CA LEU A 187 -18.16 1.40 -9.65
C LEU A 187 -18.91 0.18 -9.10
N ALA A 188 -18.43 -1.04 -9.37
CA ALA A 188 -18.99 -2.27 -8.78
C ALA A 188 -18.71 -2.40 -7.28
N ASP A 189 -17.82 -1.58 -6.73
CA ASP A 189 -17.55 -1.50 -5.29
C ASP A 189 -18.43 -0.45 -4.60
N LEU A 190 -19.51 0.00 -5.24
CA LEU A 190 -20.50 0.87 -4.65
C LEU A 190 -21.85 0.15 -4.63
N ALA A 191 -22.43 0.02 -3.44
CA ALA A 191 -23.74 -0.59 -3.30
C ALA A 191 -24.84 0.31 -3.89
N PRO A 192 -26.01 -0.24 -4.25
CA PRO A 192 -27.16 0.55 -4.71
C PRO A 192 -27.47 1.72 -3.76
N GLY A 193 -27.77 2.89 -4.34
CA GLY A 193 -28.02 4.11 -3.58
C GLY A 193 -26.80 4.67 -2.84
N LEU A 194 -25.60 4.15 -3.09
CA LEU A 194 -24.36 4.47 -2.38
C LEU A 194 -24.44 4.13 -0.88
N ALA A 195 -25.25 3.14 -0.49
CA ALA A 195 -25.43 2.79 0.92
C ALA A 195 -24.14 2.26 1.58
N ALA A 196 -23.26 1.63 0.79
CA ALA A 196 -22.03 1.03 1.25
C ALA A 196 -20.95 1.03 0.15
N VAL A 197 -19.71 0.81 0.58
CA VAL A 197 -18.53 0.73 -0.30
C VAL A 197 -17.75 -0.56 -0.04
N GLY A 198 -17.37 -1.22 -1.12
CA GLY A 198 -16.51 -2.40 -1.13
C GLY A 198 -15.03 -2.04 -1.05
N VAL A 199 -14.28 -2.79 -0.24
CA VAL A 199 -12.82 -2.70 -0.15
C VAL A 199 -12.23 -4.08 -0.36
N ARG A 200 -11.51 -4.26 -1.47
CA ARG A 200 -10.69 -5.46 -1.69
C ARG A 200 -9.43 -5.40 -0.84
N ARG A 201 -9.46 -6.05 0.32
CA ARG A 201 -8.29 -6.12 1.20
C ARG A 201 -7.20 -6.93 0.50
N ARG A 202 -6.12 -6.24 0.13
CA ARG A 202 -4.88 -6.91 -0.28
C ARG A 202 -4.11 -7.23 0.97
N ALA A 203 -4.65 -8.17 1.74
CA ALA A 203 -4.06 -8.62 2.98
C ALA A 203 -2.62 -9.09 2.70
N GLN A 204 -1.62 -8.37 3.23
CA GLN A 204 -0.23 -8.83 3.17
C GLN A 204 -0.04 -10.11 3.99
N LYS A 205 -1.00 -10.40 4.89
CA LYS A 205 -1.23 -11.67 5.58
C LYS A 205 -2.75 -11.92 5.57
N ARG A 206 -3.23 -12.89 4.78
CA ARG A 206 -4.67 -13.22 4.63
C ARG A 206 -5.40 -13.37 5.97
N ASP A 207 -4.67 -13.75 7.00
CA ASP A 207 -5.24 -14.10 8.30
C ASP A 207 -5.53 -12.86 9.18
N GLU A 208 -4.90 -11.70 8.93
CA GLU A 208 -5.18 -10.47 9.70
C GLU A 208 -6.58 -9.88 9.43
N ALA A 209 -7.23 -10.25 8.31
CA ALA A 209 -8.56 -9.76 7.97
C ALA A 209 -9.66 -10.29 8.91
N ARG A 210 -9.46 -11.47 9.51
CA ARG A 210 -10.45 -12.13 10.38
C ARG A 210 -10.24 -11.87 11.86
N VAL A 211 -9.40 -10.89 12.21
CA VAL A 211 -9.09 -10.60 13.61
C VAL A 211 -10.35 -10.34 14.42
N GLY A 212 -11.35 -9.64 13.86
CA GLY A 212 -12.64 -9.38 14.51
C GLY A 212 -13.48 -10.65 14.68
N GLU A 213 -13.65 -11.44 13.62
CA GLU A 213 -14.45 -12.67 13.65
C GLU A 213 -13.84 -13.72 14.59
N VAL A 214 -12.53 -13.91 14.51
CA VAL A 214 -11.81 -14.84 15.39
C VAL A 214 -11.80 -14.33 16.82
N ALA A 215 -11.70 -13.01 17.05
CA ALA A 215 -11.87 -12.43 18.39
C ALA A 215 -13.26 -12.69 18.96
N ALA A 216 -14.31 -12.53 18.14
CA ALA A 216 -15.68 -12.81 18.56
C ALA A 216 -15.91 -14.30 18.89
N VAL A 217 -15.38 -15.22 18.07
CA VAL A 217 -15.50 -16.67 18.28
C VAL A 217 -14.67 -17.13 19.50
N THR A 218 -13.46 -16.61 19.67
CA THR A 218 -12.55 -17.05 20.73
C THR A 218 -12.70 -16.28 22.04
N GLY A 219 -13.44 -15.18 22.06
CA GLY A 219 -13.51 -14.25 23.19
C GLY A 219 -12.18 -13.56 23.52
N LEU A 220 -11.20 -13.59 22.60
CA LEU A 220 -9.90 -12.93 22.78
C LEU A 220 -9.95 -11.49 22.31
N HIS A 221 -9.10 -10.65 22.89
CA HIS A 221 -8.92 -9.30 22.39
C HIS A 221 -8.37 -9.32 20.94
N PRO A 222 -8.89 -8.47 20.03
CA PRO A 222 -8.43 -8.37 18.63
C PRO A 222 -6.92 -8.29 18.47
N SER A 223 -6.23 -7.54 19.34
CA SER A 223 -4.76 -7.44 19.30
C SER A 223 -4.04 -8.77 19.56
N THR A 224 -4.61 -9.65 20.38
CA THR A 224 -4.04 -10.97 20.70
C THR A 224 -4.20 -11.90 19.52
N VAL A 225 -5.39 -11.90 18.91
CA VAL A 225 -5.68 -12.63 17.68
C VAL A 225 -4.76 -12.18 16.54
N ALA A 226 -4.61 -10.86 16.34
CA ALA A 226 -3.72 -10.30 15.34
C ALA A 226 -2.27 -10.76 15.51
N LYS A 227 -1.76 -10.84 16.75
CA LYS A 227 -0.40 -11.32 17.02
C LYS A 227 -0.21 -12.80 16.69
N VAL A 228 -1.20 -13.64 17.01
CA VAL A 228 -1.15 -15.07 16.66
C VAL A 228 -1.24 -15.26 15.15
N LEU A 229 -2.23 -14.66 14.49
CA LEU A 229 -2.44 -14.79 13.04
C LEU A 229 -1.29 -14.18 12.22
N SER A 230 -0.55 -13.23 12.79
CA SER A 230 0.65 -12.66 12.16
C SER A 230 1.93 -13.46 12.42
N GLY A 231 1.88 -14.55 13.19
CA GLY A 231 3.03 -15.37 13.58
C GLY A 231 3.97 -14.70 14.59
N LEU A 232 3.52 -13.63 15.24
CA LEU A 232 4.28 -12.84 16.23
C LEU A 232 3.91 -13.22 17.68
N GLY A 233 3.23 -14.36 17.86
CA GLY A 233 2.72 -14.85 19.15
C GLY A 233 3.71 -15.65 19.99
N HIS A 234 5.02 -15.50 19.78
CA HIS A 234 6.05 -16.39 20.35
C HIS A 234 6.10 -16.45 21.89
N ASP A 235 5.46 -15.50 22.60
CA ASP A 235 5.37 -15.46 24.06
C ASP A 235 4.01 -15.94 24.62
N ARG A 236 3.20 -16.67 23.84
CA ARG A 236 1.83 -17.09 24.23
C ARG A 236 1.73 -18.59 24.43
N SER A 237 0.75 -19.00 25.24
CA SER A 237 0.51 -20.42 25.48
C SER A 237 0.08 -21.10 24.17
N LEU A 238 0.63 -22.30 23.92
CA LEU A 238 0.27 -23.14 22.77
C LEU A 238 -1.25 -23.37 22.68
N ALA A 239 -1.94 -23.41 23.81
CA ALA A 239 -3.40 -23.52 23.86
C ALA A 239 -4.14 -22.28 23.31
N THR A 240 -3.62 -21.07 23.56
CA THR A 240 -4.19 -19.83 23.00
C THR A 240 -3.96 -19.76 21.50
N GLU A 241 -2.75 -20.14 21.07
CA GLU A 241 -2.39 -20.19 19.66
C GLU A 241 -3.25 -21.19 18.89
N ALA A 242 -3.38 -22.42 19.40
CA ALA A 242 -4.23 -23.46 18.83
C ALA A 242 -5.69 -23.01 18.71
N ARG A 243 -6.26 -22.39 19.75
CA ARG A 243 -7.64 -21.91 19.75
C ARG A 243 -7.88 -20.84 18.68
N VAL A 244 -6.93 -19.92 18.48
CA VAL A 244 -7.02 -18.88 17.45
C VAL A 244 -6.92 -19.49 16.05
N LEU A 245 -6.00 -20.42 15.85
CA LEU A 245 -5.80 -21.07 14.54
C LEU A 245 -6.98 -21.98 14.16
N GLU A 246 -7.54 -22.72 15.12
CA GLU A 246 -8.72 -23.55 14.91
C GLU A 246 -9.95 -22.71 14.56
N ALA A 247 -10.20 -21.64 15.32
CA ALA A 247 -11.27 -20.69 15.02
C ALA A 247 -11.08 -20.02 13.66
N ALA A 248 -9.85 -19.67 13.28
CA ALA A 248 -9.56 -19.11 11.97
C ALA A 248 -9.79 -20.13 10.84
N ALA A 249 -9.44 -21.40 11.05
CA ALA A 249 -9.61 -22.48 10.06
C ALA A 249 -11.08 -22.87 9.85
N ALA A 250 -11.91 -22.77 10.89
CA ALA A 250 -13.35 -23.05 10.83
C ALA A 250 -14.14 -21.99 10.03
N LEU A 251 -13.58 -20.78 9.84
CA LEU A 251 -14.22 -19.72 9.07
C LEU A 251 -14.05 -19.95 7.55
N GLY A 252 -15.16 -19.95 6.82
CA GLY A 252 -15.21 -20.04 5.35
C GLY A 252 -14.44 -18.90 4.67
N PRO A 253 -13.95 -19.05 3.43
CA PRO A 253 -12.89 -18.23 2.80
C PRO A 253 -13.07 -16.72 2.98
N VAL A 254 -11.98 -15.99 3.25
CA VAL A 254 -12.01 -14.54 3.49
C VAL A 254 -12.69 -13.89 2.29
N PRO A 255 -13.76 -13.10 2.49
CA PRO A 255 -14.42 -12.45 1.37
C PRO A 255 -13.41 -11.57 0.65
N GLU A 256 -13.37 -11.68 -0.68
CA GLU A 256 -12.43 -10.89 -1.50
C GLU A 256 -12.70 -9.39 -1.33
N VAL A 257 -13.95 -9.02 -1.03
CA VAL A 257 -14.44 -7.66 -0.82
C VAL A 257 -15.11 -7.58 0.55
N GLU A 258 -14.61 -6.69 1.41
CA GLU A 258 -15.30 -6.27 2.64
C GLU A 258 -16.18 -5.06 2.34
N TRP A 259 -17.42 -5.06 2.82
CA TRP A 259 -18.37 -3.95 2.62
C TRP A 259 -18.45 -3.07 3.86
N PHE A 260 -18.51 -1.75 3.69
CA PHE A 260 -18.59 -0.78 4.78
C PHE A 260 -19.74 0.19 4.52
N GLU A 261 -20.55 0.46 5.53
CA GLU A 261 -21.64 1.44 5.41
C GLU A 261 -21.09 2.85 5.16
N LEU A 262 -21.68 3.55 4.20
CA LEU A 262 -21.38 4.96 3.95
C LEU A 262 -22.36 5.84 4.72
N ARG A 263 -21.83 6.75 5.54
CA ARG A 263 -22.64 7.77 6.24
C ARG A 263 -23.31 8.69 5.23
N LYS A 264 -24.46 9.28 5.57
CA LYS A 264 -25.23 10.17 4.66
C LYS A 264 -24.39 11.28 4.02
N GLY A 265 -23.49 11.89 4.78
CA GLY A 265 -22.55 12.89 4.24
C GLY A 265 -21.57 12.30 3.22
N SER A 266 -21.05 11.09 3.46
CA SER A 266 -20.21 10.36 2.52
C SER A 266 -20.94 9.98 1.24
N GLN A 267 -22.22 9.57 1.36
CA GLN A 267 -23.08 9.29 0.19
C GLN A 267 -23.20 10.52 -0.71
N VAL A 268 -23.40 11.70 -0.12
CA VAL A 268 -23.47 12.98 -0.86
C VAL A 268 -22.12 13.32 -1.51
N ALA A 269 -21.02 13.16 -0.78
CA ALA A 269 -19.67 13.42 -1.30
C ALA A 269 -19.34 12.52 -2.49
N VAL A 270 -19.60 11.21 -2.37
CA VAL A 270 -19.38 10.24 -3.44
C VAL A 270 -20.28 10.54 -4.63
N ARG A 271 -21.57 10.86 -4.42
CA ARG A 271 -22.49 11.23 -5.51
C ARG A 271 -21.98 12.42 -6.32
N ARG A 272 -21.60 13.51 -5.66
CA ARG A 272 -21.02 14.69 -6.33
C ARG A 272 -19.76 14.36 -7.11
N TRP A 273 -18.93 13.47 -6.57
CA TRP A 273 -17.75 12.99 -7.29
C TRP A 273 -18.13 12.18 -8.53
N LEU A 274 -19.16 11.32 -8.47
CA LEU A 274 -19.61 10.55 -9.62
C LEU A 274 -20.11 11.45 -10.76
N GLU A 275 -20.83 12.53 -10.45
CA GLU A 275 -21.24 13.54 -11.43
C GLU A 275 -20.04 14.20 -12.13
N VAL A 276 -19.01 14.58 -11.36
CA VAL A 276 -17.77 15.13 -11.91
C VAL A 276 -17.06 14.09 -12.78
N ARG A 277 -16.92 12.86 -12.26
CA ARG A 277 -16.23 11.76 -12.90
C ARG A 277 -16.87 11.40 -14.25
N GLU A 278 -18.19 11.33 -14.32
CA GLU A 278 -18.91 10.99 -15.55
C GLU A 278 -18.56 11.95 -16.70
N ARG A 279 -18.46 13.26 -16.41
CA ARG A 279 -18.04 14.26 -17.40
C ARG A 279 -16.60 14.08 -17.88
N LEU A 280 -15.73 13.48 -17.06
CA LEU A 280 -14.29 13.30 -17.37
C LEU A 280 -13.99 12.00 -18.11
N VAL A 281 -14.88 11.01 -18.03
CA VAL A 281 -14.74 9.68 -18.63
C VAL A 281 -15.56 9.58 -19.93
N SER A 282 -15.86 10.73 -20.56
CA SER A 282 -16.74 10.83 -21.73
C SER A 282 -16.33 9.90 -22.88
N GLU A 283 -17.30 9.60 -23.75
CA GLU A 283 -17.20 8.53 -24.74
C GLU A 283 -16.08 8.70 -25.77
N ASP A 284 -15.63 9.95 -25.97
CA ASP A 284 -14.67 10.36 -27.01
C ASP A 284 -13.21 10.00 -26.70
N VAL A 285 -12.91 9.56 -25.48
CA VAL A 285 -11.57 9.08 -25.12
C VAL A 285 -11.55 7.55 -25.23
N PRO A 286 -10.76 6.97 -26.15
CA PRO A 286 -10.60 5.52 -26.26
C PRO A 286 -9.86 4.97 -25.04
N LEU A 287 -10.62 4.67 -23.99
CA LEU A 287 -10.13 4.01 -22.79
C LEU A 287 -10.28 2.50 -22.96
N THR A 288 -9.18 1.80 -23.19
CA THR A 288 -9.16 0.33 -23.12
C THR A 288 -9.43 -0.12 -21.68
N GLY A 289 -10.64 -0.63 -21.42
CA GLY A 289 -10.97 -1.49 -20.29
C GLY A 289 -11.13 -0.86 -18.90
N GLN A 290 -11.05 0.47 -18.72
CA GLN A 290 -10.99 1.06 -17.37
C GLN A 290 -11.97 2.21 -17.08
N ARG A 291 -13.09 2.28 -17.82
CA ARG A 291 -14.21 3.20 -17.50
C ARG A 291 -14.93 2.87 -16.19
N THR A 292 -14.60 1.76 -15.54
CA THR A 292 -15.22 1.32 -14.28
C THR A 292 -14.49 1.82 -13.04
N ALA A 293 -13.29 2.42 -13.16
CA ALA A 293 -12.52 2.84 -11.99
C ALA A 293 -13.19 3.99 -11.23
N LEU A 294 -13.28 3.92 -9.90
CA LEU A 294 -13.94 4.96 -9.11
C LEU A 294 -13.13 6.27 -9.10
N TRP A 295 -11.79 6.17 -9.09
CA TRP A 295 -10.90 7.33 -8.95
C TRP A 295 -10.15 7.58 -10.25
N VAL A 296 -10.31 8.76 -10.83
CA VAL A 296 -9.70 9.14 -12.12
C VAL A 296 -8.83 10.40 -12.01
N THR A 297 -7.94 10.53 -12.99
CA THR A 297 -7.06 11.69 -13.14
C THR A 297 -7.87 12.91 -13.58
N LEU A 298 -7.50 14.09 -13.05
CA LEU A 298 -8.10 15.38 -13.40
C LEU A 298 -7.22 16.21 -14.34
N THR A 299 -5.95 15.85 -14.45
CA THR A 299 -4.94 16.52 -15.26
C THR A 299 -4.22 15.49 -16.11
N PRO A 300 -3.78 15.84 -17.33
CA PRO A 300 -2.93 14.96 -18.13
C PRO A 300 -1.69 14.55 -17.35
N SER A 301 -1.23 13.32 -17.53
CA SER A 301 -0.04 12.81 -16.87
C SER A 301 0.77 11.94 -17.80
N LYS A 302 1.98 11.56 -17.36
CA LYS A 302 2.79 10.55 -18.08
C LYS A 302 2.07 9.21 -18.28
N ALA A 303 1.02 8.95 -17.51
CA ALA A 303 0.22 7.72 -17.62
C ALA A 303 -0.89 7.82 -18.67
N GLY A 304 -1.23 9.02 -19.17
CA GLY A 304 -2.27 9.23 -20.17
C GLY A 304 -3.10 10.50 -19.95
N PRO A 305 -4.19 10.67 -20.72
CA PRO A 305 -5.06 11.85 -20.68
C PRO A 305 -5.85 11.93 -19.37
N ILE A 306 -6.64 13.00 -19.22
CA ILE A 306 -7.64 13.15 -18.16
C ILE A 306 -8.63 11.97 -18.21
N GLY A 307 -9.18 11.56 -17.06
CA GLY A 307 -10.21 10.52 -17.00
C GLY A 307 -9.68 9.08 -16.92
N ILE A 308 -8.36 8.86 -17.07
CA ILE A 308 -7.77 7.52 -16.80
C ILE A 308 -7.75 7.21 -15.30
N PRO A 309 -7.73 5.94 -14.88
CA PRO A 309 -7.69 5.59 -13.47
C PRO A 309 -6.46 6.10 -12.72
N LEU A 310 -6.68 6.52 -11.48
CA LEU A 310 -5.60 6.90 -10.57
C LEU A 310 -4.84 5.67 -10.10
N ARG A 311 -3.55 5.63 -10.43
CA ARG A 311 -2.62 4.68 -9.81
C ARG A 311 -2.41 5.01 -8.32
N PRO A 312 -1.96 4.06 -7.48
CA PRO A 312 -1.74 4.31 -6.04
C PRO A 312 -0.80 5.48 -5.73
N GLN A 313 0.16 5.80 -6.59
CA GLN A 313 1.02 6.98 -6.46
C GLN A 313 0.24 8.28 -6.73
N GLY A 314 -0.57 8.31 -7.79
CA GLY A 314 -1.39 9.47 -8.13
C GLY A 314 -2.45 9.75 -7.07
N LEU A 315 -3.05 8.70 -6.49
CA LEU A 315 -3.99 8.84 -5.38
C LEU A 315 -3.33 9.45 -4.14
N ARG A 316 -2.13 8.99 -3.77
CA ARG A 316 -1.36 9.58 -2.66
C ARG A 316 -1.01 11.05 -2.91
N GLN A 317 -0.63 11.40 -4.14
CA GLN A 317 -0.34 12.79 -4.52
C GLN A 317 -1.58 13.67 -4.48
N ALA A 318 -2.73 13.18 -4.98
CA ALA A 318 -4.00 13.90 -4.93
C ALA A 318 -4.43 14.17 -3.48
N TYR A 319 -4.36 13.15 -2.62
CA TYR A 319 -4.61 13.30 -1.18
C TYR A 319 -3.67 14.32 -0.53
N ALA A 320 -2.36 14.15 -0.71
CA ALA A 320 -1.35 15.03 -0.10
C ALA A 320 -1.55 16.49 -0.52
N ARG A 321 -1.76 16.75 -1.82
CA ARG A 321 -2.03 18.09 -2.35
C ARG A 321 -3.28 18.70 -1.72
N GLY A 322 -4.35 17.90 -1.61
CA GLY A 322 -5.60 18.32 -1.00
C GLY A 322 -5.48 18.68 0.48
N ILE A 323 -4.84 17.81 1.26
CA ILE A 323 -4.61 18.03 2.69
C ILE A 323 -3.67 19.21 2.92
N THR A 324 -2.63 19.40 2.11
CA THR A 324 -1.76 20.58 2.20
C THR A 324 -2.56 21.87 2.02
N ALA A 325 -3.44 21.95 1.02
CA ALA A 325 -4.27 23.11 0.82
C ALA A 325 -5.26 23.33 1.97
N LEU A 326 -5.87 22.25 2.50
CA LEU A 326 -6.75 22.34 3.65
C LEU A 326 -6.01 22.85 4.90
N ASN A 327 -4.83 22.29 5.19
CA ASN A 327 -3.97 22.73 6.30
C ASN A 327 -3.66 24.21 6.22
N TRP A 328 -3.47 24.71 5.00
CA TRP A 328 -3.25 26.12 4.76
C TRP A 328 -4.53 26.95 5.03
N VAL A 329 -5.68 26.59 4.45
CA VAL A 329 -6.94 27.33 4.62
C VAL A 329 -7.40 27.36 6.08
N MET A 330 -7.13 26.29 6.81
CA MET A 330 -7.50 26.14 8.21
C MET A 330 -6.41 26.64 9.17
N ALA A 331 -5.26 27.10 8.66
CA ALA A 331 -4.17 27.59 9.48
C ALA A 331 -4.64 28.75 10.37
N GLY A 332 -4.38 28.64 11.68
CA GLY A 332 -4.79 29.64 12.68
C GLY A 332 -6.26 29.56 13.10
N GLN A 333 -7.06 28.63 12.57
CA GLN A 333 -8.40 28.40 13.08
C GLN A 333 -8.36 27.70 14.44
N TYR A 334 -9.22 28.14 15.36
CA TYR A 334 -9.29 27.56 16.71
C TYR A 334 -9.63 26.06 16.66
N GLY A 335 -8.79 25.25 17.31
CA GLY A 335 -8.95 23.79 17.35
C GLY A 335 -8.51 23.06 16.09
N TRP A 336 -7.83 23.73 15.15
CA TRP A 336 -7.21 23.09 13.99
C TRP A 336 -5.75 22.76 14.25
N GLU A 337 -5.39 21.49 14.06
CA GLU A 337 -4.00 21.04 13.97
C GLU A 337 -3.71 20.57 12.53
N PRO A 338 -2.52 20.87 11.97
CA PRO A 338 -2.17 20.44 10.62
C PRO A 338 -2.27 18.92 10.44
N PHE A 339 -3.12 18.52 9.50
CA PHE A 339 -3.37 17.13 9.16
C PHE A 339 -2.19 16.47 8.44
N PRO A 340 -1.94 15.17 8.67
CA PRO A 340 -0.90 14.44 7.96
C PRO A 340 -1.23 14.31 6.47
N THR A 341 -0.24 14.54 5.61
CA THR A 341 -0.34 14.38 4.16
C THR A 341 -0.27 12.92 3.69
N THR A 342 -0.23 11.97 4.63
CA THR A 342 -0.27 10.53 4.36
C THR A 342 -1.55 9.93 4.90
N MET A 343 -2.26 9.16 4.06
CA MET A 343 -3.52 8.52 4.44
C MET A 343 -3.35 7.52 5.59
N GLU A 344 -2.16 6.94 5.77
CA GLU A 344 -1.93 5.87 6.74
C GLU A 344 -2.16 6.32 8.19
N GLN A 345 -1.83 7.56 8.53
CA GLN A 345 -2.09 8.10 9.87
C GLN A 345 -3.59 8.22 10.13
N VAL A 346 -4.36 8.78 9.18
CA VAL A 346 -5.82 8.89 9.28
C VAL A 346 -6.48 7.50 9.28
N ARG A 347 -6.05 6.60 8.39
CA ARG A 347 -6.55 5.23 8.28
C ARG A 347 -6.44 4.45 9.59
N ARG A 348 -5.33 4.62 10.31
CA ARG A 348 -5.10 3.95 11.61
C ARG A 348 -5.87 4.59 12.76
N SER A 349 -6.47 5.76 12.54
CA SER A 349 -7.23 6.51 13.53
C SER A 349 -8.72 6.18 13.50
N VAL A 350 -9.19 5.51 12.45
CA VAL A 350 -10.60 5.16 12.27
C VAL A 350 -10.84 3.73 12.71
N ASP A 351 -11.86 3.56 13.53
CA ASP A 351 -12.38 2.25 13.91
C ASP A 351 -13.55 1.92 12.98
N VAL A 352 -13.30 1.04 12.01
CA VAL A 352 -14.26 0.68 10.96
C VAL A 352 -14.58 -0.80 11.07
N VAL A 353 -15.87 -1.11 11.04
CA VAL A 353 -16.38 -2.48 11.13
C VAL A 353 -17.02 -2.84 9.80
N PRO A 354 -16.60 -3.93 9.13
CA PRO A 354 -17.26 -4.38 7.90
C PRO A 354 -18.68 -4.88 8.20
N LEU A 355 -19.56 -4.75 7.21
CA LEU A 355 -20.87 -5.38 7.21
C LEU A 355 -20.68 -6.90 7.19
N LEU A 356 -21.48 -7.61 8.00
CA LEU A 356 -21.46 -9.07 8.08
C LEU A 356 -21.88 -9.73 6.76
N GLU A 357 -22.81 -9.09 6.05
CA GLU A 357 -23.31 -9.55 4.76
C GLU A 357 -23.11 -8.45 3.70
N PRO A 358 -22.89 -8.82 2.43
CA PRO A 358 -22.93 -7.88 1.33
C PRO A 358 -24.29 -7.16 1.29
N PRO A 359 -24.31 -5.86 0.97
CA PRO A 359 -25.56 -5.13 0.85
C PRO A 359 -26.40 -5.68 -0.31
N ALA A 360 -27.72 -5.66 -0.16
CA ALA A 360 -28.64 -6.21 -1.16
C ALA A 360 -28.43 -5.58 -2.55
N GLY A 361 -28.36 -6.42 -3.58
CA GLY A 361 -28.19 -5.99 -4.97
C GLY A 361 -26.75 -5.74 -5.42
N VAL A 362 -25.77 -6.26 -4.67
CA VAL A 362 -24.35 -6.37 -5.06
C VAL A 362 -24.04 -7.74 -5.64
#